data_AF-A0A377QYD5-F1
#
_entry.id   AF-A0A377QYD5-F1
#
_cell.length_a   1.000
_cell.length_b   1.000
_cell.length_c   1.000
_cell.angle_alpha   90.00
_cell.angle_beta   90.00
_cell.angle_gamma   90.00
#
_symmetry.space_group_name_H-M   'P 1'
#
loop_
_entity.id
_entity.type
_entity.pdbx_description
1 polymer ?
#
loop_
_entity_poly.entity_id
_entity_poly.type
_entity_poly.pdbx_seq_one_letter_code
_entity_poly.pdbx_strand_id
1 'polypeptide(L)'
;MLLHALAPERMISWTTQKSPQALALLGAASRSLPVVGGINGRGRPVSAEQLLSAQTDLIVDAGRVGGKLLSTAETTSARLGVPYLLLDGRLAQAPAQIRLLGLA
;
A
#
# COMPACT_ATOMS: atom_id res chain seq x y z
N MET A 1 -1.99 -6.40 -0.69
CA MET A 1 -2.80 -7.55 -1.14
C MET A 1 -4.18 -7.10 -1.57
N LEU A 2 -4.88 -6.29 -0.78
CA LEU A 2 -6.19 -5.75 -1.17
C LEU A 2 -6.17 -5.03 -2.53
N LEU A 3 -5.29 -4.03 -2.72
CA LEU A 3 -5.17 -3.34 -4.02
C LEU A 3 -4.82 -4.29 -5.17
N HIS A 4 -3.89 -5.22 -4.96
CA HIS A 4 -3.56 -6.25 -5.95
C HIS A 4 -4.79 -7.07 -6.38
N ALA A 5 -5.69 -7.39 -5.46
CA ALA A 5 -6.87 -8.20 -5.78
C ALA A 5 -7.93 -7.44 -6.59
N LEU A 6 -7.96 -6.11 -6.50
CA LEU A 6 -8.97 -5.27 -7.18
C LEU A 6 -8.43 -4.57 -8.44
N ALA A 7 -7.18 -4.12 -8.42
CA ALA A 7 -6.56 -3.31 -9.46
C ALA A 7 -5.02 -3.52 -9.48
N PRO A 8 -4.51 -4.71 -9.84
CA PRO A 8 -3.08 -5.01 -9.84
C PRO A 8 -2.26 -4.11 -10.78
N GLU A 9 -2.87 -3.60 -11.86
CA GLU A 9 -2.27 -2.67 -12.82
C GLU A 9 -2.01 -1.28 -12.25
N ARG A 10 -2.67 -0.91 -11.14
CA ARG A 10 -2.44 0.35 -10.42
C ARG A 10 -1.28 0.26 -9.43
N MET A 11 -0.66 -0.91 -9.26
CA MET A 11 0.44 -1.10 -8.33
C MET A 11 1.79 -0.85 -8.99
N ILE A 12 2.61 0.00 -8.36
CA ILE A 12 3.97 0.31 -8.81
C ILE A 12 5.06 -0.43 -8.00
N SER A 13 4.71 -1.03 -6.85
CA SER A 13 5.68 -1.71 -5.99
C SER A 13 5.05 -2.64 -4.93
N TRP A 14 5.90 -3.45 -4.30
CA TRP A 14 5.60 -4.24 -3.11
C TRP A 14 6.19 -3.61 -1.85
N THR A 15 5.46 -3.71 -0.74
CA THR A 15 5.96 -3.29 0.58
C THR A 15 6.88 -4.30 1.23
N THR A 16 6.79 -5.57 0.85
CA THR A 16 7.62 -6.67 1.37
C THR A 16 7.93 -7.68 0.28
N GLN A 17 9.11 -8.30 0.37
CA GLN A 17 9.50 -9.39 -0.51
C GLN A 17 8.49 -10.53 -0.42
N LYS A 18 8.03 -11.01 -1.57
CA LYS A 18 7.17 -12.20 -1.68
C LYS A 18 8.04 -13.44 -1.79
N SER A 19 7.58 -14.54 -1.20
CA SER A 19 8.23 -15.85 -1.38
C SER A 19 8.07 -16.32 -2.83
N PRO A 20 8.97 -17.20 -3.32
CA PRO A 20 8.83 -17.79 -4.65
C PRO A 20 7.47 -18.45 -4.88
N GLN A 21 6.93 -19.15 -3.87
CA GLN A 21 5.63 -19.79 -3.92
C GLN A 21 4.49 -18.77 -4.07
N ALA A 22 4.57 -17.65 -3.35
CA ALA A 22 3.57 -16.58 -3.49
C ALA A 22 3.66 -15.92 -4.87
N LEU A 23 4.86 -15.65 -5.38
CA LEU A 23 5.07 -15.07 -6.72
C LEU A 23 4.53 -15.97 -7.84
N ALA A 24 4.62 -17.29 -7.69
CA ALA A 24 4.09 -18.25 -8.65
C ALA A 24 2.57 -18.12 -8.86
N LEU A 25 1.85 -17.61 -7.86
CA LEU A 25 0.39 -17.39 -7.91
C LEU A 25 0.00 -16.06 -8.58
N LEU A 26 0.96 -15.17 -8.85
CA LEU A 26 0.70 -13.83 -9.39
C LEU A 26 0.85 -13.80 -10.91
N GLY A 27 0.24 -12.82 -11.57
CA GLY A 27 0.50 -12.53 -12.99
C GLY A 27 1.92 -11.97 -13.21
N ALA A 28 2.43 -12.06 -14.45
CA ALA A 28 3.80 -11.67 -14.78
C ALA A 28 4.15 -10.23 -14.36
N ALA A 29 3.26 -9.27 -14.64
CA ALA A 29 3.44 -7.87 -14.28
C ALA A 29 3.62 -7.67 -12.76
N SER A 30 2.80 -8.33 -11.95
CA SER A 30 2.87 -8.23 -10.49
C SER A 30 4.10 -8.93 -9.91
N ARG A 31 4.63 -9.97 -10.57
CA ARG A 31 5.90 -10.62 -10.17
C ARG A 31 7.11 -9.72 -10.36
N SER A 32 7.10 -8.89 -11.40
CA SER A 32 8.21 -7.99 -11.72
C SER A 32 8.23 -6.68 -10.92
N LEU A 33 7.19 -6.41 -10.10
CA LEU A 33 7.14 -5.18 -9.31
C LEU A 33 8.30 -5.12 -8.31
N PRO A 34 8.98 -3.97 -8.18
CA PRO A 34 10.07 -3.80 -7.24
C PRO A 34 9.56 -3.85 -5.80
N VAL A 35 10.42 -4.27 -4.87
CA VAL A 35 10.15 -4.16 -3.43
C VAL A 35 10.78 -2.87 -2.92
N VAL A 36 9.97 -1.94 -2.43
CA VAL A 36 10.45 -0.62 -1.94
C VAL A 36 10.37 -0.48 -0.42
N GLY A 37 9.61 -1.35 0.25
CA GLY A 37 9.34 -1.22 1.68
C GLY A 37 7.97 -0.61 1.97
N GLY A 38 7.55 -0.64 3.23
CA GLY A 38 6.32 0.01 3.68
C GLY A 38 6.63 1.28 4.46
N ILE A 39 5.69 2.21 4.54
CA ILE A 39 5.85 3.46 5.33
C ILE A 39 6.12 3.14 6.81
N ASN A 40 5.43 2.11 7.32
CA ASN A 40 5.64 1.56 8.65
C ASN A 40 6.45 0.24 8.63
N GLY A 41 7.22 0.00 7.57
CA GLY A 41 7.92 -1.25 7.32
C GLY A 41 8.96 -1.55 8.39
N ARG A 42 8.79 -2.66 9.14
CA ARG A 42 9.82 -3.13 10.07
C ARG A 42 11.00 -3.67 9.27
N GLY A 43 12.18 -3.09 9.46
CA GLY A 43 13.44 -3.50 8.81
C GLY A 43 13.76 -2.79 7.49
N ARG A 44 12.75 -2.32 6.74
CA ARG A 44 12.95 -1.50 5.53
C ARG A 44 11.81 -0.50 5.33
N PRO A 45 11.82 0.62 6.07
CA PRO A 45 10.90 1.71 5.80
C PRO A 45 11.22 2.33 4.43
N VAL A 46 10.18 2.61 3.64
CA VAL A 46 10.35 3.33 2.37
C VAL A 46 10.61 4.81 2.66
N SER A 47 11.55 5.43 1.94
CA SER A 47 11.84 6.86 2.09
C SER A 47 10.86 7.72 1.28
N ALA A 48 10.76 9.01 1.59
CA ALA A 48 9.93 9.93 0.81
C ALA A 48 10.45 10.11 -0.61
N GLU A 49 11.77 10.20 -0.76
CA GLU A 49 12.47 10.37 -2.02
C GLU A 49 12.19 9.18 -2.94
N GLN A 50 12.14 7.95 -2.39
CA GLN A 50 11.78 6.75 -3.14
C GLN A 50 10.32 6.80 -3.63
N LEU A 51 9.39 7.26 -2.79
CA LEU A 51 7.98 7.40 -3.17
C LEU A 51 7.77 8.46 -4.25
N LEU A 52 8.45 9.60 -4.13
CA LEU A 52 8.41 10.68 -5.13
C LEU A 52 9.04 10.25 -6.46
N SER A 53 10.18 9.56 -6.41
CA SER A 53 10.87 9.05 -7.61
C SER A 53 10.04 8.00 -8.35
N ALA A 54 9.22 7.24 -7.61
CA ALA A 54 8.31 6.25 -8.18
C ALA A 54 7.02 6.88 -8.76
N GLN A 55 6.88 8.21 -8.74
CA GLN A 55 5.69 8.94 -9.19
C GLN A 55 4.41 8.41 -8.52
N THR A 56 4.45 8.26 -7.20
CA THR A 56 3.31 7.75 -6.44
C THR A 56 2.19 8.78 -6.41
N ASP A 57 1.04 8.47 -7.02
CA ASP A 57 -0.13 9.36 -7.02
C ASP A 57 -1.12 9.08 -5.88
N LEU A 58 -1.04 7.90 -5.25
CA LEU A 58 -1.89 7.49 -4.14
C LEU A 58 -1.17 6.50 -3.23
N ILE A 59 -1.26 6.71 -1.93
CA ILE A 59 -0.83 5.74 -0.92
C ILE A 59 -2.06 5.03 -0.38
N VAL A 60 -2.07 3.70 -0.43
CA VAL A 60 -3.12 2.87 0.18
C VAL A 60 -2.51 2.08 1.34
N ASP A 61 -2.98 2.36 2.56
CA ASP A 61 -2.60 1.59 3.76
C ASP A 61 -3.86 0.99 4.40
N ALA A 62 -3.73 -0.24 4.88
CA ALA A 62 -4.80 -0.98 5.51
C ALA A 62 -4.28 -1.55 6.83
N GLY A 63 -4.89 -1.13 7.93
CA GLY A 63 -4.46 -1.53 9.26
C GLY A 63 -5.52 -1.25 10.31
N ARG A 64 -5.25 -1.65 11.55
CA ARG A 64 -6.12 -1.29 12.67
C ARG A 64 -5.99 0.21 12.90
N VAL A 65 -7.00 0.96 12.48
CA VAL A 65 -7.03 2.42 12.58
C VAL A 65 -7.02 2.81 14.05
N GLY A 66 -6.15 3.75 14.38
CA GLY A 66 -5.94 4.32 15.70
C GLY A 66 -5.00 5.52 15.58
N GLY A 67 -4.81 6.28 16.67
CA GLY A 67 -4.11 7.58 16.62
C GLY A 67 -2.73 7.53 15.96
N LYS A 68 -1.95 6.46 16.19
CA LYS A 68 -0.65 6.28 15.54
C LYS A 68 -0.75 6.20 14.02
N LEU A 69 -1.64 5.36 13.50
CA LEU A 69 -1.76 5.14 12.05
C LEU A 69 -2.34 6.38 11.36
N LEU A 70 -3.29 7.06 12.00
CA LEU A 70 -3.82 8.34 11.52
C LEU A 70 -2.72 9.40 11.45
N SER A 71 -1.95 9.59 12.52
CA SER A 71 -0.84 10.55 12.55
C SER A 71 0.22 10.25 11.48
N THR A 72 0.53 8.97 11.24
CA THR A 72 1.43 8.59 10.13
C THR A 72 0.85 8.96 8.78
N ALA A 73 -0.43 8.68 8.54
CA ALA A 73 -1.09 9.01 7.28
C ALA A 73 -1.08 10.51 7.00
N GLU A 74 -1.50 11.33 7.99
CA GLU A 74 -1.52 12.79 7.90
C GLU A 74 -0.13 13.37 7.66
N THR A 75 0.86 12.96 8.46
CA THR A 75 2.25 13.47 8.33
C THR A 75 2.85 13.07 7.00
N THR A 76 2.61 11.84 6.53
CA THR A 76 3.16 11.35 5.26
C THR A 76 2.50 12.06 4.08
N SER A 77 1.18 12.23 4.11
CA SER A 77 0.45 12.94 3.06
C SER A 77 0.89 14.40 2.97
N ALA A 78 0.99 15.10 4.10
CA ALA A 78 1.45 16.49 4.14
C ALA A 78 2.88 16.66 3.63
N ARG A 79 3.78 15.74 3.98
CA ARG A 79 5.20 15.78 3.56
C ARG A 79 5.39 15.49 2.07
N LEU A 80 4.58 14.59 1.49
CA LEU A 80 4.73 14.15 0.11
C LEU A 80 3.86 14.94 -0.88
N GLY A 81 2.78 15.58 -0.39
CA GLY A 81 1.75 16.15 -1.26
C GLY A 81 0.91 15.08 -1.97
N VAL A 82 0.95 13.83 -1.51
CA VAL A 82 0.28 12.67 -2.12
C VAL A 82 -0.91 12.26 -1.26
N PRO A 83 -2.11 12.03 -1.85
CA PRO A 83 -3.26 11.50 -1.14
C PRO A 83 -2.96 10.18 -0.41
N TYR A 84 -3.53 10.02 0.78
CA TYR A 84 -3.36 8.82 1.60
C TYR A 84 -4.73 8.23 1.93
N LEU A 85 -5.04 7.08 1.33
CA LEU A 85 -6.23 6.30 1.63
C LEU A 85 -5.94 5.33 2.77
N LEU A 86 -6.50 5.64 3.94
CA LEU A 86 -6.42 4.80 5.12
C LEU A 86 -7.67 3.92 5.26
N LEU A 87 -7.48 2.60 5.20
CA LEU A 87 -8.55 1.61 5.31
C LEU A 87 -8.48 0.87 6.65
N ASP A 88 -9.63 0.65 7.28
CA ASP A 88 -9.72 -0.21 8.46
C ASP A 88 -9.55 -1.67 8.08
N GLY A 89 -8.37 -2.21 8.36
CA GLY A 89 -7.94 -3.57 8.00
C GLY A 89 -8.57 -4.69 8.84
N ARG A 90 -9.49 -4.42 9.77
CA ARG A 90 -10.22 -5.46 10.50
C ARG A 90 -11.02 -6.33 9.53
N LEU A 91 -10.98 -7.66 9.69
CA LEU A 91 -11.68 -8.60 8.80
C LEU A 91 -13.18 -8.31 8.70
N ALA A 92 -13.84 -7.96 9.82
CA ALA A 92 -15.25 -7.57 9.84
C ALA A 92 -15.56 -6.34 8.95
N GLN A 93 -14.55 -5.53 8.62
CA GLN A 93 -14.66 -4.36 7.76
C GLN A 93 -14.30 -4.65 6.29
N ALA A 94 -13.95 -5.90 5.94
CA ALA A 94 -13.56 -6.25 4.57
C ALA A 94 -14.58 -5.81 3.49
N PRO A 95 -15.91 -5.93 3.67
CA PRO A 95 -16.87 -5.42 2.69
C PRO A 95 -16.77 -3.89 2.50
N ALA A 96 -16.52 -3.14 3.57
CA ALA A 96 -16.34 -1.69 3.48
C ALA A 96 -15.01 -1.33 2.82
N GLN A 97 -13.93 -2.06 3.14
CA GLN A 97 -12.62 -1.88 2.51
C GLN A 97 -12.69 -2.01 0.98
N ILE A 98 -13.38 -3.05 0.48
CA ILE A 98 -13.53 -3.30 -0.96
C ILE A 98 -14.32 -2.17 -1.62
N ARG A 99 -15.44 -1.73 -1.03
CA ARG A 99 -16.27 -0.65 -1.58
C ARG A 99 -15.52 0.67 -1.63
N LEU A 100 -14.84 1.05 -0.54
CA LEU A 100 -14.08 2.30 -0.48
C LEU A 100 -12.94 2.30 -1.48
N LEU A 101 -12.21 1.18 -1.60
CA LEU A 101 -11.12 1.10 -2.56
C LEU A 101 -11.60 1.08 -4.01
N GLY A 102 -12.78 0.51 -4.28
CA GLY A 102 -13.38 0.54 -5.63
C GLY A 102 -13.92 1.91 -6.07
N LEU A 103 -13.99 2.89 -5.16
CA LEU A 103 -14.38 4.27 -5.46
C LEU A 103 -13.17 5.22 -5.62
N ALA A 104 -11.98 4.76 -5.24
CA ALA A 104 -10.73 5.52 -5.30
C ALA A 104 -10.05 5.34 -6.67
#